data_AF-A0A3L7Q1S9-F1
#
_entry.id   AF-A0A3L7Q1S9-F1
#
_cell.length_a   1.000
_cell.length_b   1.000
_cell.length_c   1.000
_cell.angle_alpha   90.00
_cell.angle_beta   90.00
_cell.angle_gamma   90.00
#
_symmetry.space_group_name_H-M   'P 1'
#
loop_
_entity.id
_entity.type
_entity.pdbx_description
1 polymer ?
#
loop_
_entity_poly.entity_id
_entity_poly.type
_entity_poly.pdbx_seq_one_letter_code
_entity_poly.pdbx_strand_id
1 'polypeptide(L)'
;MAILATLAMALVTPGPTSRADDVLPTAATVKSLLDGVRDDLDAERPGAARDRFVKAIGALTTLVSAEPPPAAARGLLDRARTLRDDLELQGVQVDAIVLPTLPRAAAKPKGESAAKPGKGPVGTARKGGGGKPAGPGVKGPASTAVSFVEQVAPILVRHCGGCHVAGRRGDFQFTSYDTLMKTGMVQKGAGADSRLVEVIRTGDMPRGGGKVAPDECALLVTWINEGAVFDGADPLVSLQNPGANVAASASPAGAVKLEPGDVSFAFEVAPVLVKQCGGCHDAMQPDGNLSMVSLESLLRGGANGAPIVAGEGAASLLVRKLKGRDIDGQPMPLGKTPLSAEVIATIEKWVDQGGKLDLLTAQTPLATVAAAGRARSLSHADLLVARFEA
;
A
#
# COMPACT_ATOMS: atom_id res chain seq x y z
N MET A 1 70.13 -21.93 53.93
CA MET A 1 68.66 -22.05 54.06
C MET A 1 68.04 -21.95 52.68
N ALA A 2 67.20 -22.90 52.31
CA ALA A 2 66.33 -22.83 51.13
C ALA A 2 64.97 -23.38 51.58
N ILE A 3 63.89 -22.63 51.37
CA ILE A 3 62.54 -23.01 51.84
C ILE A 3 61.73 -23.42 50.62
N LEU A 4 61.08 -24.59 50.74
CA LEU A 4 60.36 -25.25 49.65
C LEU A 4 59.06 -24.54 49.29
N ALA A 5 58.66 -24.73 48.02
CA ALA A 5 57.30 -24.48 47.57
C ALA A 5 56.37 -25.65 47.95
N THR A 6 55.12 -25.36 48.29
CA THR A 6 54.02 -26.33 48.16
C THR A 6 52.73 -25.62 47.76
N LEU A 7 52.16 -26.02 46.62
CA LEU A 7 50.87 -25.55 46.13
C LEU A 7 49.78 -26.52 46.63
N ALA A 8 48.69 -25.99 47.21
CA ALA A 8 47.55 -26.80 47.63
C ALA A 8 46.23 -26.20 47.11
N MET A 9 45.63 -26.87 46.12
CA MET A 9 44.25 -26.57 45.70
C MET A 9 43.28 -27.21 46.70
N ALA A 10 42.47 -26.39 47.37
CA ALA A 10 41.34 -26.89 48.15
C ALA A 10 40.13 -27.06 47.23
N LEU A 11 39.62 -28.28 47.11
CA LEU A 11 38.39 -28.57 46.37
C LEU A 11 37.18 -28.02 47.12
N VAL A 12 36.41 -27.15 46.46
CA VAL A 12 35.07 -26.76 46.92
C VAL A 12 34.09 -27.86 46.54
N THR A 13 33.43 -28.44 47.54
CA THR A 13 32.33 -29.39 47.32
C THR A 13 31.03 -28.63 47.00
N PRO A 14 30.26 -29.03 45.97
CA PRO A 14 28.94 -28.48 45.74
C PRO A 14 27.95 -29.04 46.77
N GLY A 15 27.38 -28.17 47.59
CA GLY A 15 26.23 -28.51 48.45
C GLY A 15 24.96 -28.77 47.64
N PRO A 16 23.93 -29.41 48.22
CA PRO A 16 22.71 -29.75 47.51
C PRO A 16 21.89 -28.49 47.21
N THR A 17 21.85 -28.08 45.95
CA THR A 17 20.93 -27.03 45.49
C THR A 17 19.50 -27.54 45.61
N SER A 18 18.70 -26.87 46.44
CA SER A 18 17.28 -27.20 46.62
C SER A 18 16.52 -27.02 45.30
N ARG A 19 15.70 -28.01 45.00
CA ARG A 19 14.81 -28.06 43.84
C ARG A 19 13.63 -27.09 44.06
N ALA A 20 13.86 -25.80 43.82
CA ALA A 20 12.77 -24.85 43.60
C ALA A 20 12.03 -25.23 42.31
N ASP A 21 10.71 -25.06 42.29
CA ASP A 21 9.84 -25.68 41.30
C ASP A 21 10.15 -25.26 39.85
N ASP A 22 10.52 -26.23 39.00
CA ASP A 22 10.59 -26.10 37.53
C ASP A 22 9.17 -25.99 36.94
N VAL A 23 8.46 -24.92 37.28
CA VAL A 23 7.19 -24.56 36.63
C VAL A 23 7.54 -23.99 35.26
N LEU A 24 7.35 -24.81 34.23
CA LEU A 24 7.53 -24.39 32.83
C LEU A 24 6.74 -23.10 32.55
N PRO A 25 7.35 -22.07 31.92
CA PRO A 25 6.72 -20.78 31.75
C PRO A 25 5.49 -20.88 30.86
N THR A 26 4.33 -20.45 31.39
CA THR A 26 3.07 -20.44 30.63
C THR A 26 2.96 -19.19 29.75
N ALA A 27 2.06 -19.22 28.77
CA ALA A 27 1.75 -18.04 27.96
C ALA A 27 1.26 -16.85 28.83
N ALA A 28 0.58 -17.11 29.95
CA ALA A 28 0.16 -16.08 30.90
C ALA A 28 1.36 -15.50 31.68
N THR A 29 2.33 -16.34 32.06
CA THR A 29 3.57 -15.92 32.71
C THR A 29 4.40 -15.02 31.79
N VAL A 30 4.58 -15.42 30.53
CA VAL A 30 5.29 -14.61 29.51
C VAL A 30 4.53 -13.31 29.23
N LYS A 31 3.20 -13.34 29.11
CA LYS A 31 2.38 -12.14 28.94
C LYS A 31 2.57 -11.16 30.11
N SER A 32 2.50 -11.65 31.36
CA SER A 32 2.66 -10.84 32.57
C SER A 32 4.05 -10.21 32.68
N LEU A 33 5.11 -10.93 32.29
CA LEU A 33 6.45 -10.35 32.21
C LEU A 33 6.52 -9.21 31.17
N LEU A 34 5.94 -9.40 29.98
CA LEU A 34 5.88 -8.37 28.93
C LEU A 34 4.98 -7.18 29.30
N ASP A 35 3.84 -7.41 29.96
CA ASP A 35 3.00 -6.35 30.54
C ASP A 35 3.84 -5.51 31.52
N GLY A 36 4.54 -6.17 32.44
CA GLY A 36 5.39 -5.47 33.41
C GLY A 36 6.58 -4.73 32.78
N VAL A 37 7.09 -5.10 31.60
CA VAL A 37 8.13 -4.29 30.90
C VAL A 37 7.54 -2.92 30.54
N ARG A 38 6.28 -2.92 30.07
CA ARG A 38 5.56 -1.69 29.76
C ARG A 38 5.33 -0.85 31.02
N ASP A 39 4.90 -1.46 32.12
CA ASP A 39 4.71 -0.77 33.41
C ASP A 39 6.02 -0.18 33.99
N ASP A 40 7.18 -0.78 33.69
CA ASP A 40 8.48 -0.24 34.08
C ASP A 40 8.95 0.89 33.15
N LEU A 41 8.58 0.87 31.86
CA LEU A 41 8.81 1.97 30.92
C LEU A 41 7.94 3.18 31.23
N ASP A 42 6.63 2.99 31.39
CA ASP A 42 5.66 4.06 31.69
C ASP A 42 5.89 4.67 33.09
N ALA A 43 6.63 3.99 33.96
CA ALA A 43 7.08 4.49 35.26
C ALA A 43 8.55 4.98 35.28
N GLU A 44 9.16 5.24 34.11
CA GLU A 44 10.52 5.77 33.94
C GLU A 44 11.63 4.97 34.67
N ARG A 45 11.50 3.63 34.71
CA ARG A 45 12.47 2.70 35.35
C ARG A 45 13.19 1.82 34.31
N PRO A 46 14.04 2.39 33.43
CA PRO A 46 14.64 1.69 32.29
C PRO A 46 15.47 0.45 32.66
N GLY A 47 16.19 0.49 33.79
CA GLY A 47 16.95 -0.67 34.28
C GLY A 47 16.04 -1.86 34.65
N ALA A 48 14.93 -1.59 35.34
CA ALA A 48 13.96 -2.63 35.71
C ALA A 48 13.25 -3.18 34.47
N ALA A 49 12.90 -2.29 33.52
CA ALA A 49 12.31 -2.68 32.23
C ALA A 49 13.24 -3.61 31.44
N ARG A 50 14.54 -3.31 31.37
CA ARG A 50 15.57 -4.17 30.74
C ARG A 50 15.65 -5.55 31.40
N ASP A 51 15.80 -5.59 32.72
CA ASP A 51 15.93 -6.85 33.47
C ASP A 51 14.68 -7.72 33.35
N ARG A 52 13.49 -7.11 33.33
CA ARG A 52 12.23 -7.80 33.11
C ARG A 52 12.07 -8.27 31.66
N PHE A 53 12.57 -7.50 30.69
CA PHE A 53 12.57 -7.88 29.28
C PHE A 53 13.48 -9.09 29.02
N VAL A 54 14.69 -9.11 29.59
CA VAL A 54 15.58 -10.30 29.56
C VAL A 54 14.87 -11.54 30.10
N LYS A 55 14.19 -11.43 31.25
CA LYS A 55 13.39 -12.54 31.82
C LYS A 55 12.23 -12.95 30.91
N ALA A 56 11.55 -12.01 30.28
CA ALA A 56 10.48 -12.28 29.33
C ALA A 56 10.97 -13.04 28.09
N ILE A 57 12.12 -12.65 27.52
CA ILE A 57 12.73 -13.33 26.36
C ILE A 57 13.20 -14.75 26.73
N GLY A 58 13.78 -14.95 27.91
CA GLY A 58 14.13 -16.30 28.40
C GLY A 58 12.91 -17.21 28.50
N ALA A 59 11.85 -16.74 29.16
CA ALA A 59 10.59 -17.47 29.30
C ALA A 59 9.89 -17.73 27.94
N LEU A 60 9.93 -16.75 27.02
CA LEU A 60 9.42 -16.88 25.66
C LEU A 60 10.21 -17.88 24.82
N THR A 61 11.53 -17.97 25.01
CA THR A 61 12.39 -18.95 24.32
C THR A 61 12.00 -20.38 24.69
N THR A 62 11.80 -20.65 25.98
CA THR A 62 11.29 -21.95 26.46
C THR A 62 9.90 -22.26 25.89
N LEU A 63 9.01 -21.26 25.85
CA LEU A 63 7.65 -21.42 25.34
C LEU A 63 7.56 -21.63 23.81
N VAL A 64 8.46 -20.99 23.04
CA VAL A 64 8.59 -21.16 21.58
C VAL A 64 9.24 -22.50 21.22
N SER A 65 10.06 -23.06 22.11
CA SER A 65 10.74 -24.35 21.93
C SER A 65 9.91 -25.58 22.35
N ALA A 66 8.69 -25.38 22.86
CA ALA A 66 7.78 -26.48 23.16
C ALA A 66 7.22 -27.10 21.87
N GLU A 67 6.98 -28.41 21.86
CA GLU A 67 6.39 -29.12 20.72
C GLU A 67 4.99 -29.68 21.05
N PRO A 68 3.91 -29.23 20.37
CA PRO A 68 3.84 -28.07 19.49
C PRO A 68 3.89 -26.75 20.29
N PRO A 69 4.39 -25.65 19.70
CA PRO A 69 4.43 -24.36 20.38
C PRO A 69 3.00 -23.84 20.61
N PRO A 70 2.70 -23.23 21.77
CA PRO A 70 1.35 -22.73 22.05
C PRO A 70 0.89 -21.70 21.02
N ALA A 71 -0.40 -21.70 20.65
CA ALA A 71 -0.94 -20.75 19.67
C ALA A 71 -0.66 -19.27 20.01
N ALA A 72 -0.56 -18.94 21.30
CA ALA A 72 -0.21 -17.60 21.78
C ALA A 72 1.26 -17.19 21.53
N ALA A 73 2.16 -18.13 21.24
CA ALA A 73 3.60 -17.88 21.10
C ALA A 73 3.93 -16.83 20.02
N ARG A 74 3.17 -16.82 18.90
CA ARG A 74 3.35 -15.84 17.83
C ARG A 74 3.02 -14.41 18.28
N GLY A 75 1.88 -14.21 18.93
CA GLY A 75 1.48 -12.89 19.44
C GLY A 75 2.38 -12.38 20.57
N LEU A 76 2.92 -13.29 21.40
CA LEU A 76 3.91 -12.94 22.43
C LEU A 76 5.27 -12.55 21.80
N LEU A 77 5.66 -13.19 20.69
CA LEU A 77 6.84 -12.81 19.90
C LEU A 77 6.69 -11.45 19.24
N ASP A 78 5.54 -11.17 18.61
CA ASP A 78 5.28 -9.89 17.99
C ASP A 78 5.29 -8.75 19.03
N ARG A 79 4.69 -8.99 20.20
CA ARG A 79 4.72 -8.03 21.32
C ARG A 79 6.12 -7.82 21.90
N ALA A 80 6.93 -8.88 21.98
CA ALA A 80 8.30 -8.78 22.45
C ALA A 80 9.21 -8.00 21.48
N ARG A 81 8.92 -8.00 20.17
CA ARG A 81 9.59 -7.12 19.20
C ARG A 81 9.25 -5.65 19.46
N THR A 82 7.96 -5.31 19.54
CA THR A 82 7.53 -3.93 19.84
C THR A 82 8.14 -3.40 21.14
N LEU A 83 8.17 -4.21 22.20
CA LEU A 83 8.77 -3.78 23.48
C LEU A 83 10.30 -3.62 23.42
N ARG A 84 11.01 -4.36 22.57
CA ARG A 84 12.43 -4.12 22.31
C ARG A 84 12.63 -2.77 21.62
N ASP A 85 11.83 -2.50 20.59
CA ASP A 85 11.94 -1.27 19.81
C ASP A 85 11.57 -0.03 20.67
N ASP A 86 10.58 -0.16 21.57
CA ASP A 86 10.26 0.83 22.63
C ASP A 86 11.46 1.05 23.60
N LEU A 87 12.16 -0.02 24.00
CA LEU A 87 13.33 0.05 24.88
C LEU A 87 14.51 0.76 24.21
N GLU A 88 14.79 0.45 22.94
CA GLU A 88 15.83 1.12 22.13
C GLU A 88 15.55 2.62 21.98
N LEU A 89 14.28 3.01 21.74
CA LEU A 89 13.85 4.41 21.64
C LEU A 89 14.05 5.19 22.95
N GLN A 90 13.90 4.52 24.10
CA GLN A 90 14.17 5.08 25.43
C GLN A 90 15.66 5.03 25.83
N GLY A 91 16.56 4.70 24.89
CA GLY A 91 18.00 4.61 25.11
C GLY A 91 18.45 3.38 25.90
N VAL A 92 17.58 2.40 26.11
CA VAL A 92 17.87 1.18 26.88
C VAL A 92 18.56 0.16 25.97
N GLN A 93 19.80 -0.18 26.29
CA GLN A 93 20.62 -1.13 25.51
C GLN A 93 20.04 -2.56 25.59
N VAL A 94 19.46 -3.02 24.48
CA VAL A 94 18.79 -4.33 24.33
C VAL A 94 19.22 -5.10 23.07
N ASP A 95 20.08 -4.50 22.26
CA ASP A 95 20.65 -4.99 21.00
C ASP A 95 21.42 -6.32 21.13
N ALA A 96 21.89 -6.68 22.33
CA ALA A 96 22.46 -7.99 22.64
C ALA A 96 21.40 -9.10 22.92
N ILE A 97 20.11 -8.76 22.96
CA ILE A 97 19.02 -9.69 23.33
C ILE A 97 18.39 -10.29 22.07
N VAL A 98 18.72 -11.54 21.78
CA VAL A 98 18.20 -12.28 20.62
C VAL A 98 16.79 -12.81 20.91
N LEU A 99 15.81 -12.42 20.08
CA LEU A 99 14.45 -12.96 20.11
C LEU A 99 14.40 -14.36 19.46
N PRO A 100 13.65 -15.33 20.04
CA PRO A 100 13.53 -16.67 19.48
C PRO A 100 12.69 -16.69 18.19
N THR A 101 12.83 -17.75 17.39
CA THR A 101 12.08 -17.95 16.14
C THR A 101 11.18 -19.17 16.23
N LEU A 102 9.96 -19.08 15.68
CA LEU A 102 9.02 -20.21 15.66
C LEU A 102 9.49 -21.28 14.67
N PRO A 103 9.53 -22.57 15.08
CA PRO A 103 9.81 -23.67 14.16
C PRO A 103 8.80 -23.75 13.01
N ARG A 104 9.29 -23.96 11.79
CA ARG A 104 8.46 -24.19 10.60
C ARG A 104 7.81 -25.57 10.70
N ALA A 105 6.48 -25.64 10.63
CA ALA A 105 5.77 -26.91 10.57
C ALA A 105 6.25 -27.75 9.36
N ALA A 106 6.65 -29.00 9.62
CA ALA A 106 7.13 -29.90 8.59
C ALA A 106 6.01 -30.21 7.58
N ALA A 107 6.28 -29.99 6.29
CA ALA A 107 5.32 -30.26 5.24
C ALA A 107 5.07 -31.77 5.12
N LYS A 108 3.82 -32.20 5.29
CA LYS A 108 3.43 -33.60 5.03
C LYS A 108 3.67 -33.96 3.55
N PRO A 109 4.22 -35.15 3.25
CA PRO A 109 4.35 -35.61 1.88
C PRO A 109 2.97 -35.81 1.24
N LYS A 110 2.83 -35.39 -0.02
CA LYS A 110 1.58 -35.57 -0.79
C LYS A 110 1.43 -37.05 -1.15
N GLY A 111 0.37 -37.70 -0.66
CA GLY A 111 -0.06 -39.01 -1.16
C GLY A 111 -0.70 -38.88 -2.54
N GLU A 112 -0.35 -39.79 -3.44
CA GLU A 112 -0.94 -39.87 -4.78
C GLU A 112 -2.45 -40.19 -4.72
N SER A 113 -3.25 -39.46 -5.51
CA SER A 113 -4.66 -39.78 -5.72
C SER A 113 -4.82 -40.53 -7.03
N ALA A 114 -5.35 -41.75 -6.95
CA ALA A 114 -5.45 -42.66 -8.09
C ALA A 114 -6.44 -42.17 -9.16
N ALA A 115 -6.09 -42.38 -10.42
CA ALA A 115 -6.94 -42.08 -11.58
C ALA A 115 -8.19 -42.98 -11.64
N LYS A 116 -9.26 -42.47 -12.24
CA LYS A 116 -10.46 -43.25 -12.62
C LYS A 116 -10.58 -43.27 -14.16
N PRO A 117 -10.80 -44.43 -14.79
CA PRO A 117 -10.66 -44.58 -16.25
C PRO A 117 -11.84 -43.98 -17.01
N GLY A 118 -11.57 -43.48 -18.22
CA GLY A 118 -12.56 -42.82 -19.07
C GLY A 118 -13.32 -43.76 -20.03
N LYS A 119 -14.15 -43.15 -20.89
CA LYS A 119 -14.58 -43.71 -22.17
C LYS A 119 -14.30 -42.69 -23.26
N GLY A 120 -13.70 -43.16 -24.35
CA GLY A 120 -13.34 -42.34 -25.51
C GLY A 120 -14.45 -42.29 -26.58
N PRO A 121 -14.11 -42.22 -27.88
CA PRO A 121 -14.38 -40.98 -28.60
C PRO A 121 -15.12 -41.17 -29.93
N VAL A 122 -15.82 -40.13 -30.37
CA VAL A 122 -16.14 -39.89 -31.79
C VAL A 122 -16.00 -38.39 -32.05
N GLY A 123 -15.25 -38.01 -33.07
CA GLY A 123 -15.11 -36.61 -33.51
C GLY A 123 -15.76 -36.37 -34.86
N THR A 124 -15.80 -35.10 -35.29
CA THR A 124 -15.74 -34.72 -36.71
C THR A 124 -15.12 -33.32 -36.83
N ALA A 125 -14.33 -33.10 -37.89
CA ALA A 125 -13.68 -31.83 -38.16
C ALA A 125 -14.57 -30.91 -39.01
N ARG A 126 -14.38 -29.58 -38.88
CA ARG A 126 -14.68 -28.58 -39.93
C ARG A 126 -13.68 -27.41 -39.84
N LYS A 127 -13.53 -26.69 -40.95
CA LYS A 127 -12.31 -25.93 -41.33
C LYS A 127 -12.65 -24.55 -41.93
N GLY A 128 -11.83 -23.54 -41.62
CA GLY A 128 -11.86 -22.16 -42.18
C GLY A 128 -12.94 -21.26 -41.56
N GLY A 129 -12.79 -19.94 -41.38
CA GLY A 129 -11.69 -18.98 -41.62
C GLY A 129 -12.22 -17.54 -41.39
N GLY A 130 -11.43 -16.46 -41.30
CA GLY A 130 -9.97 -16.30 -41.32
C GLY A 130 -9.56 -14.91 -41.84
N GLY A 131 -9.04 -13.99 -41.00
CA GLY A 131 -8.76 -12.60 -41.39
C GLY A 131 -7.84 -11.81 -40.44
N LYS A 132 -6.72 -11.31 -40.98
CA LYS A 132 -5.80 -10.29 -40.43
C LYS A 132 -5.25 -9.49 -41.63
N PRO A 133 -4.95 -8.19 -41.49
CA PRO A 133 -3.55 -7.70 -41.41
C PRO A 133 -3.38 -6.67 -40.26
N ALA A 134 -2.27 -6.51 -39.52
CA ALA A 134 -0.88 -6.16 -39.90
C ALA A 134 -0.79 -4.74 -40.51
N GLY A 135 0.04 -3.78 -40.08
CA GLY A 135 1.06 -3.67 -39.01
C GLY A 135 1.37 -2.16 -38.81
N PRO A 136 2.60 -1.69 -38.49
CA PRO A 136 3.86 -2.39 -38.24
C PRO A 136 4.39 -2.19 -36.79
N GLY A 137 5.53 -2.80 -36.45
CA GLY A 137 6.23 -2.58 -35.19
C GLY A 137 7.74 -2.38 -35.38
N VAL A 138 8.44 -2.06 -34.29
CA VAL A 138 9.91 -2.09 -34.20
C VAL A 138 10.30 -2.98 -33.00
N LYS A 139 11.44 -3.66 -33.09
CA LYS A 139 11.80 -4.81 -32.23
C LYS A 139 12.77 -4.44 -31.10
N GLY A 140 12.50 -4.99 -29.92
CA GLY A 140 13.49 -5.46 -28.94
C GLY A 140 13.12 -6.90 -28.54
N PRO A 141 14.04 -7.72 -27.98
CA PRO A 141 13.74 -9.11 -27.66
C PRO A 141 12.73 -9.19 -26.50
N ALA A 142 11.61 -9.88 -26.71
CA ALA A 142 10.60 -10.06 -25.67
C ALA A 142 11.14 -11.01 -24.57
N SER A 143 11.36 -10.46 -23.38
CA SER A 143 11.46 -11.25 -22.16
C SER A 143 10.09 -11.82 -21.83
N THR A 144 10.01 -13.14 -21.60
CA THR A 144 8.81 -13.79 -21.04
C THR A 144 8.65 -13.58 -19.53
N ALA A 145 9.55 -12.81 -18.91
CA ALA A 145 9.49 -12.41 -17.51
C ALA A 145 8.62 -11.15 -17.33
N VAL A 146 8.05 -10.99 -16.13
CA VAL A 146 7.18 -9.87 -15.77
C VAL A 146 7.99 -8.58 -15.62
N SER A 147 7.62 -7.55 -16.38
CA SER A 147 8.24 -6.23 -16.30
C SER A 147 7.88 -5.53 -14.99
N PHE A 148 8.87 -4.95 -14.30
CA PHE A 148 8.57 -4.13 -13.13
C PHE A 148 7.94 -2.80 -13.56
N VAL A 149 8.54 -2.11 -14.53
CA VAL A 149 8.10 -0.77 -14.96
C VAL A 149 6.71 -0.80 -15.60
N GLU A 150 6.45 -1.72 -16.53
CA GLU A 150 5.21 -1.76 -17.30
C GLU A 150 4.05 -2.43 -16.55
N GLN A 151 4.33 -3.41 -15.69
CA GLN A 151 3.29 -4.29 -15.14
C GLN A 151 3.14 -4.20 -13.62
N VAL A 152 4.24 -4.13 -12.86
CA VAL A 152 4.20 -4.17 -11.39
C VAL A 152 4.04 -2.77 -10.78
N ALA A 153 4.85 -1.82 -11.22
CA ALA A 153 4.84 -0.47 -10.68
C ALA A 153 3.47 0.21 -10.82
N PRO A 154 2.71 0.10 -11.95
CA PRO A 154 1.36 0.66 -12.03
C PRO A 154 0.39 0.07 -11.00
N ILE A 155 0.49 -1.23 -10.71
CA ILE A 155 -0.32 -1.92 -9.68
C ILE A 155 0.01 -1.34 -8.30
N LEU A 156 1.30 -1.28 -7.95
CA LEU A 156 1.76 -0.76 -6.66
C LEU A 156 1.38 0.72 -6.46
N VAL A 157 1.49 1.54 -7.51
CA VAL A 157 1.22 2.98 -7.42
C VAL A 157 -0.28 3.26 -7.31
N ARG A 158 -1.10 2.62 -8.14
CA ARG A 158 -2.57 2.79 -8.12
C ARG A 158 -3.20 2.31 -6.80
N HIS A 159 -2.70 1.21 -6.23
CA HIS A 159 -3.31 0.60 -5.03
C HIS A 159 -2.66 1.05 -3.72
N CYS A 160 -1.36 1.35 -3.70
CA CYS A 160 -0.61 1.62 -2.48
C CYS A 160 0.16 2.97 -2.52
N GLY A 161 0.44 3.51 -3.70
CA GLY A 161 1.25 4.72 -3.89
C GLY A 161 0.66 5.97 -3.24
N GLY A 162 -0.67 6.14 -3.23
CA GLY A 162 -1.32 7.27 -2.56
C GLY A 162 -0.93 7.44 -1.10
N CYS A 163 -0.75 6.34 -0.35
CA CYS A 163 -0.48 6.35 1.09
C CYS A 163 0.99 6.07 1.47
N HIS A 164 1.76 5.43 0.59
CA HIS A 164 3.11 4.93 0.88
C HIS A 164 4.19 5.39 -0.13
N VAL A 165 3.81 6.14 -1.15
CA VAL A 165 4.74 6.83 -2.07
C VAL A 165 4.55 8.35 -1.95
N ALA A 166 3.31 8.84 -1.87
CA ALA A 166 3.00 10.23 -1.54
C ALA A 166 2.84 10.50 -0.04
N GLY A 167 2.26 9.56 0.70
CA GLY A 167 2.12 9.63 2.16
C GLY A 167 3.21 8.86 2.91
N ARG A 168 3.13 8.89 4.25
CA ARG A 168 3.94 8.06 5.18
C ARG A 168 3.05 7.31 6.16
N ARG A 169 2.06 6.58 5.63
CA ARG A 169 1.00 5.99 6.47
C ARG A 169 1.47 4.71 7.16
N GLY A 170 1.30 4.62 8.48
CA GLY A 170 1.74 3.47 9.27
C GLY A 170 3.25 3.23 9.19
N ASP A 171 4.03 4.32 9.18
CA ASP A 171 5.50 4.36 9.16
C ASP A 171 6.19 3.64 7.99
N PHE A 172 5.40 3.21 7.00
CA PHE A 172 5.88 2.52 5.80
C PHE A 172 5.85 3.43 4.57
N GLN A 173 6.98 3.44 3.84
CA GLN A 173 7.15 4.11 2.55
C GLN A 173 7.98 3.26 1.58
N PHE A 174 7.67 3.36 0.30
CA PHE A 174 8.43 2.75 -0.79
C PHE A 174 8.54 3.72 -1.99
N THR A 175 9.10 4.92 -1.77
CA THR A 175 9.13 5.99 -2.78
C THR A 175 9.86 5.61 -4.07
N SER A 176 10.83 4.69 -4.04
CA SER A 176 11.55 4.12 -5.18
C SER A 176 11.56 2.58 -5.15
N TYR A 177 11.92 1.90 -6.25
CA TYR A 177 12.12 0.44 -6.23
C TYR A 177 13.20 0.03 -5.22
N ASP A 178 14.30 0.78 -5.14
CA ASP A 178 15.35 0.56 -4.13
C ASP A 178 14.80 0.58 -2.69
N THR A 179 13.96 1.58 -2.36
CA THR A 179 13.34 1.64 -1.02
C THR A 179 12.35 0.49 -0.79
N LEU A 180 11.55 0.11 -1.80
CA LEU A 180 10.65 -1.05 -1.72
C LEU A 180 11.41 -2.30 -1.32
N MET A 181 12.54 -2.57 -1.97
CA MET A 181 13.35 -3.76 -1.68
C MET A 181 14.03 -3.67 -0.30
N LYS A 182 14.50 -2.48 0.11
CA LYS A 182 15.12 -2.26 1.44
C LYS A 182 14.15 -2.42 2.60
N THR A 183 12.84 -2.24 2.39
CA THR A 183 11.83 -2.44 3.45
C THR A 183 11.64 -3.91 3.86
N GLY A 184 12.09 -4.86 3.05
CA GLY A 184 11.87 -6.29 3.29
C GLY A 184 10.44 -6.80 3.00
N MET A 185 9.53 -5.94 2.53
CA MET A 185 8.16 -6.34 2.16
C MET A 185 8.12 -7.30 0.97
N VAL A 186 9.14 -7.26 0.11
CA VAL A 186 9.32 -8.16 -1.04
C VAL A 186 10.45 -9.14 -0.75
N GLN A 187 10.11 -10.42 -0.64
CA GLN A 187 11.07 -11.52 -0.44
C GLN A 187 11.33 -12.20 -1.79
N LYS A 188 12.47 -11.88 -2.42
CA LYS A 188 12.86 -12.41 -3.74
C LYS A 188 12.78 -13.95 -3.78
N GLY A 189 12.10 -14.50 -4.79
CA GLY A 189 11.87 -15.94 -4.94
C GLY A 189 10.75 -16.52 -4.06
N ALA A 190 10.16 -15.74 -3.16
CA ALA A 190 9.12 -16.15 -2.22
C ALA A 190 7.86 -15.28 -2.38
N GLY A 191 7.27 -15.28 -3.58
CA GLY A 191 6.15 -14.39 -3.93
C GLY A 191 4.88 -14.64 -3.13
N ALA A 192 4.55 -15.90 -2.83
CA ALA A 192 3.37 -16.23 -2.02
C ALA A 192 3.53 -15.91 -0.53
N ASP A 193 4.77 -15.93 -0.02
CA ASP A 193 5.11 -15.74 1.40
C ASP A 193 5.61 -14.31 1.72
N SER A 194 5.87 -13.50 0.68
CA SER A 194 6.25 -12.09 0.80
C SER A 194 5.20 -11.29 1.56
N ARG A 195 5.64 -10.49 2.53
CA ARG A 195 4.76 -9.66 3.37
C ARG A 195 3.84 -8.76 2.54
N LEU A 196 4.31 -8.25 1.39
CA LEU A 196 3.49 -7.50 0.43
C LEU A 196 2.26 -8.28 -0.04
N VAL A 197 2.44 -9.56 -0.42
CA VAL A 197 1.35 -10.41 -0.92
C VAL A 197 0.47 -10.93 0.22
N GLU A 198 1.06 -11.16 1.40
CA GLU A 198 0.31 -11.51 2.61
C GLU A 198 -0.73 -10.41 2.94
N VAL A 199 -0.32 -9.15 3.09
CA VAL A 199 -1.22 -8.05 3.48
C VAL A 199 -2.28 -7.72 2.42
N ILE A 200 -2.00 -8.02 1.15
CA ILE A 200 -2.97 -7.91 0.06
C ILE A 200 -4.02 -9.03 0.16
N ARG A 201 -3.60 -10.26 0.44
CA ARG A 201 -4.50 -11.43 0.53
C ARG A 201 -5.34 -11.46 1.80
N THR A 202 -4.83 -10.97 2.93
CA THR A 202 -5.60 -10.82 4.16
C THR A 202 -6.61 -9.66 4.07
N GLY A 203 -6.43 -8.74 3.11
CA GLY A 203 -7.23 -7.53 2.99
C GLY A 203 -6.84 -6.42 3.97
N ASP A 204 -5.70 -6.55 4.65
CA ASP A 204 -5.13 -5.51 5.52
C ASP A 204 -4.72 -4.26 4.73
N MET A 205 -4.39 -4.44 3.44
CA MET A 205 -4.08 -3.39 2.46
C MET A 205 -4.68 -3.74 1.09
N PRO A 206 -5.20 -2.77 0.31
CA PRO A 206 -5.35 -1.34 0.63
C PRO A 206 -6.45 -1.07 1.68
N ARG A 207 -6.16 -0.20 2.66
CA ARG A 207 -7.18 0.27 3.61
C ARG A 207 -8.12 1.27 2.94
N GLY A 208 -9.42 1.15 3.19
CA GLY A 208 -10.45 2.07 2.69
C GLY A 208 -11.44 1.47 1.69
N GLY A 209 -11.31 0.17 1.36
CA GLY A 209 -12.24 -0.55 0.47
C GLY A 209 -11.64 -0.91 -0.90
N GLY A 210 -10.51 -0.30 -1.27
CA GLY A 210 -9.72 -0.73 -2.42
C GLY A 210 -9.26 -2.19 -2.28
N LYS A 211 -9.23 -2.92 -3.40
CA LYS A 211 -8.76 -4.30 -3.48
C LYS A 211 -7.87 -4.47 -4.71
N VAL A 212 -6.78 -5.21 -4.55
CA VAL A 212 -5.98 -5.71 -5.68
C VAL A 212 -6.74 -6.87 -6.30
N ALA A 213 -6.88 -6.90 -7.62
CA ALA A 213 -7.58 -7.99 -8.29
C ALA A 213 -6.78 -9.32 -8.20
N PRO A 214 -7.42 -10.51 -8.25
CA PRO A 214 -6.71 -11.78 -8.04
C PRO A 214 -5.61 -12.08 -9.07
N ASP A 215 -5.82 -11.63 -10.31
CA ASP A 215 -4.87 -11.67 -11.43
C ASP A 215 -3.71 -10.69 -11.22
N GLU A 216 -3.98 -9.46 -10.78
CA GLU A 216 -2.95 -8.48 -10.39
C GLU A 216 -2.10 -9.00 -9.21
N CYS A 217 -2.73 -9.64 -8.23
CA CYS A 217 -2.04 -10.30 -7.13
C CYS A 217 -1.18 -11.49 -7.62
N ALA A 218 -1.68 -12.27 -8.59
CA ALA A 218 -0.91 -13.35 -9.21
C ALA A 218 0.30 -12.81 -10.02
N LEU A 219 0.15 -11.65 -10.66
CA LEU A 219 1.24 -10.97 -11.39
C LEU A 219 2.35 -10.50 -10.43
N LEU A 220 1.98 -9.89 -9.30
CA LEU A 220 2.91 -9.56 -8.21
C LEU A 220 3.65 -10.82 -7.71
N VAL A 221 2.94 -11.91 -7.44
CA VAL A 221 3.55 -13.19 -7.02
C VAL A 221 4.54 -13.71 -8.05
N THR A 222 4.20 -13.63 -9.33
CA THR A 222 5.04 -14.12 -10.44
C THR A 222 6.34 -13.32 -10.54
N TRP A 223 6.24 -11.98 -10.58
CA TRP A 223 7.41 -11.09 -10.57
C TRP A 223 8.34 -11.33 -9.37
N ILE A 224 7.78 -11.53 -8.17
CA ILE A 224 8.59 -11.80 -6.97
C ILE A 224 9.28 -13.16 -7.08
N ASN A 225 8.58 -14.19 -7.57
CA ASN A 225 9.16 -15.53 -7.81
C ASN A 225 10.29 -15.49 -8.85
N GLU A 226 10.19 -14.62 -9.85
CA GLU A 226 11.24 -14.35 -10.85
C GLU A 226 12.44 -13.55 -10.28
N GLY A 227 12.43 -13.25 -8.98
CA GLY A 227 13.53 -12.58 -8.27
C GLY A 227 13.29 -11.09 -8.01
N ALA A 228 12.07 -10.60 -8.24
CA ALA A 228 11.70 -9.19 -8.16
C ALA A 228 12.70 -8.30 -8.94
N VAL A 229 12.87 -8.62 -10.23
CA VAL A 229 13.83 -7.95 -11.10
C VAL A 229 13.35 -6.53 -11.42
N PHE A 230 14.26 -5.57 -11.46
CA PHE A 230 14.00 -4.22 -11.93
C PHE A 230 14.56 -4.04 -13.33
N ASP A 231 13.71 -3.58 -14.24
CA ASP A 231 13.98 -3.40 -15.67
C ASP A 231 13.94 -1.92 -16.11
N GLY A 232 13.81 -0.99 -15.17
CA GLY A 232 13.87 0.45 -15.42
C GLY A 232 15.30 1.01 -15.50
N ALA A 233 15.39 2.29 -15.88
CA ALA A 233 16.68 2.95 -16.10
C ALA A 233 17.45 3.26 -14.79
N ASP A 234 16.75 3.58 -13.70
CA ASP A 234 17.36 3.89 -12.39
C ASP A 234 16.44 3.45 -11.24
N PRO A 235 16.88 2.55 -10.34
CA PRO A 235 16.08 2.05 -9.21
C PRO A 235 15.80 3.09 -8.11
N LEU A 236 16.48 4.23 -8.13
CA LEU A 236 16.31 5.33 -7.17
C LEU A 236 15.25 6.35 -7.60
N VAL A 237 14.82 6.34 -8.87
CA VAL A 237 13.76 7.23 -9.38
C VAL A 237 12.44 6.95 -8.66
N SER A 238 11.67 8.02 -8.40
CA SER A 238 10.43 7.91 -7.66
C SER A 238 9.35 7.14 -8.44
N LEU A 239 8.76 6.16 -7.77
CA LEU A 239 7.56 5.45 -8.19
C LEU A 239 6.31 6.33 -8.16
N GLN A 240 6.35 7.62 -7.80
CA GLN A 240 5.21 8.53 -8.04
C GLN A 240 4.77 8.51 -9.51
N ASN A 241 5.71 8.26 -10.42
CA ASN A 241 5.49 8.35 -11.86
C ASN A 241 6.37 7.31 -12.59
N PRO A 242 6.08 6.00 -12.48
CA PRO A 242 6.97 4.94 -12.96
C PRO A 242 7.10 4.93 -14.49
N GLY A 243 6.10 5.48 -15.21
CA GLY A 243 6.14 5.71 -16.65
C GLY A 243 6.94 6.94 -17.11
N ALA A 244 7.60 7.69 -16.21
CA ALA A 244 8.33 8.90 -16.58
C ALA A 244 9.53 8.67 -17.53
N ASN A 245 9.87 7.42 -17.86
CA ASN A 245 10.87 7.07 -18.87
C ASN A 245 10.39 6.05 -19.92
N VAL A 246 9.07 5.87 -20.08
CA VAL A 246 8.50 5.10 -21.20
C VAL A 246 7.32 5.87 -21.78
N ALA A 247 7.39 6.17 -23.07
CA ALA A 247 6.53 7.10 -23.80
C ALA A 247 6.58 8.58 -23.33
N ALA A 248 7.52 9.33 -23.92
CA ALA A 248 7.36 10.76 -24.12
C ALA A 248 6.20 11.05 -25.10
N SER A 249 4.96 10.89 -24.62
CA SER A 249 3.67 11.35 -25.18
C SER A 249 2.57 10.79 -24.25
N ALA A 250 1.93 11.56 -23.37
CA ALA A 250 1.75 13.01 -23.35
C ALA A 250 2.11 13.64 -22.00
N SER A 251 2.73 14.83 -22.05
CA SER A 251 2.59 15.82 -20.97
C SER A 251 1.10 16.10 -20.71
N PRO A 252 0.70 16.61 -19.53
CA PRO A 252 -0.55 17.34 -19.43
C PRO A 252 -0.43 18.60 -20.32
N ALA A 253 -0.89 18.46 -21.56
CA ALA A 253 -0.89 19.53 -22.55
C ALA A 253 -1.65 20.74 -21.98
N GLY A 254 -1.17 21.94 -22.32
CA GLY A 254 -1.84 23.17 -21.92
C GLY A 254 -3.28 23.24 -22.45
N ALA A 255 -4.06 24.16 -21.86
CA ALA A 255 -5.43 24.50 -22.25
C ALA A 255 -5.78 24.21 -23.73
N VAL A 256 -6.62 23.21 -23.95
CA VAL A 256 -7.14 22.81 -25.25
C VAL A 256 -8.28 23.75 -25.65
N LYS A 257 -8.33 24.16 -26.91
CA LYS A 257 -9.47 24.93 -27.43
C LYS A 257 -10.73 24.05 -27.43
N LEU A 258 -11.82 24.56 -26.86
CA LEU A 258 -13.13 23.92 -26.90
C LEU A 258 -13.78 24.08 -28.27
N GLU A 259 -14.47 23.03 -28.72
CA GLU A 259 -15.33 23.08 -29.90
C GLU A 259 -16.81 23.23 -29.50
N PRO A 260 -17.72 23.65 -30.41
CA PRO A 260 -19.12 23.86 -30.09
C PRO A 260 -19.80 22.61 -29.50
N GLY A 261 -20.26 22.71 -28.25
CA GLY A 261 -20.86 21.60 -27.52
C GLY A 261 -19.89 20.82 -26.61
N ASP A 262 -18.60 21.15 -26.57
CA ASP A 262 -17.71 20.73 -25.48
C ASP A 262 -18.11 21.41 -24.14
N VAL A 263 -17.88 20.71 -23.03
CA VAL A 263 -18.03 21.23 -21.66
C VAL A 263 -16.74 21.93 -21.25
N SER A 264 -16.86 23.16 -20.73
CA SER A 264 -15.73 23.88 -20.15
C SER A 264 -15.41 23.35 -18.76
N PHE A 265 -14.19 22.81 -18.57
CA PHE A 265 -13.73 22.44 -17.25
C PHE A 265 -13.67 23.67 -16.34
N ALA A 266 -13.09 24.78 -16.82
CA ALA A 266 -12.85 25.95 -16.00
C ALA A 266 -14.11 26.72 -15.62
N PHE A 267 -15.14 26.75 -16.47
CA PHE A 267 -16.39 27.45 -16.21
C PHE A 267 -17.47 26.56 -15.60
N GLU A 268 -17.62 25.30 -16.04
CA GLU A 268 -18.77 24.47 -15.63
C GLU A 268 -18.42 23.45 -14.55
N VAL A 269 -17.22 22.85 -14.60
CA VAL A 269 -16.85 21.74 -13.70
C VAL A 269 -16.06 22.22 -12.46
N ALA A 270 -14.98 22.98 -12.66
CA ALA A 270 -14.08 23.41 -11.60
C ALA A 270 -14.79 24.20 -10.48
N PRO A 271 -15.75 25.12 -10.73
CA PRO A 271 -16.47 25.79 -9.66
C PRO A 271 -17.31 24.84 -8.79
N VAL A 272 -17.85 23.77 -9.37
CA VAL A 272 -18.60 22.74 -8.64
C VAL A 272 -17.67 21.95 -7.73
N LEU A 273 -16.53 21.49 -8.26
CA LEU A 273 -15.53 20.73 -7.49
C LEU A 273 -14.99 21.56 -6.31
N VAL A 274 -14.65 22.83 -6.55
CA VAL A 274 -14.17 23.75 -5.50
C VAL A 274 -15.24 23.95 -4.42
N LYS A 275 -16.49 24.23 -4.79
CA LYS A 275 -17.58 24.53 -3.84
C LYS A 275 -18.03 23.31 -3.05
N GLN A 276 -18.11 22.14 -3.69
CA GLN A 276 -18.76 20.96 -3.10
C GLN A 276 -17.76 19.97 -2.50
N CYS A 277 -16.60 19.80 -3.11
CA CYS A 277 -15.65 18.74 -2.76
C CYS A 277 -14.40 19.27 -2.02
N GLY A 278 -13.91 20.47 -2.37
CA GLY A 278 -12.65 21.01 -1.86
C GLY A 278 -12.55 21.21 -0.35
N GLY A 279 -13.67 21.26 0.38
CA GLY A 279 -13.70 21.37 1.85
C GLY A 279 -13.36 20.09 2.62
N CYS A 280 -13.33 18.94 1.95
CA CYS A 280 -12.89 17.65 2.53
C CYS A 280 -11.75 17.00 1.71
N HIS A 281 -11.67 17.31 0.41
CA HIS A 281 -10.65 16.82 -0.51
C HIS A 281 -9.57 17.88 -0.76
N ASP A 282 -8.91 18.33 0.30
CA ASP A 282 -8.00 19.49 0.29
C ASP A 282 -6.52 19.13 -0.03
N ALA A 283 -5.59 20.02 0.36
CA ALA A 283 -4.14 19.86 0.19
C ALA A 283 -3.42 19.19 1.38
N MET A 284 -3.99 19.27 2.59
CA MET A 284 -3.31 18.95 3.85
C MET A 284 -3.76 17.62 4.44
N GLN A 285 -5.06 17.38 4.52
CA GLN A 285 -5.64 16.14 5.07
C GLN A 285 -6.84 15.68 4.22
N PRO A 286 -6.65 15.40 2.92
CA PRO A 286 -7.73 15.00 2.03
C PRO A 286 -8.39 13.68 2.44
N ASP A 287 -9.71 13.72 2.61
CA ASP A 287 -10.55 12.54 2.82
C ASP A 287 -10.39 11.53 1.66
N GLY A 288 -10.31 10.26 2.01
CA GLY A 288 -10.03 9.19 1.05
C GLY A 288 -8.70 9.34 0.29
N ASN A 289 -7.78 10.19 0.78
CA ASN A 289 -6.52 10.54 0.12
C ASN A 289 -6.70 11.14 -1.30
N LEU A 290 -7.89 11.67 -1.62
CA LEU A 290 -8.21 12.30 -2.89
C LEU A 290 -8.11 13.82 -2.74
N SER A 291 -7.24 14.46 -3.53
CA SER A 291 -7.03 15.91 -3.46
C SER A 291 -7.60 16.62 -4.68
N MET A 292 -8.47 17.60 -4.47
CA MET A 292 -9.06 18.46 -5.50
C MET A 292 -8.43 19.85 -5.54
N VAL A 293 -7.12 19.93 -5.25
CA VAL A 293 -6.35 21.16 -5.32
C VAL A 293 -6.08 21.57 -6.77
N SER A 294 -5.77 20.63 -7.66
CA SER A 294 -5.53 20.85 -9.09
C SER A 294 -6.15 19.74 -9.93
N LEU A 295 -6.19 19.90 -11.26
CA LEU A 295 -6.65 18.82 -12.14
C LEU A 295 -5.66 17.65 -12.12
N GLU A 296 -4.35 17.90 -12.00
CA GLU A 296 -3.35 16.83 -11.83
C GLU A 296 -3.60 16.04 -10.54
N SER A 297 -3.86 16.71 -9.41
CA SER A 297 -4.11 16.03 -8.14
C SER A 297 -5.40 15.21 -8.16
N LEU A 298 -6.43 15.69 -8.88
CA LEU A 298 -7.66 14.96 -9.13
C LEU A 298 -7.41 13.71 -9.99
N LEU A 299 -6.71 13.83 -11.12
CA LEU A 299 -6.41 12.72 -12.02
C LEU A 299 -5.50 11.66 -11.38
N ARG A 300 -4.57 12.08 -10.51
CA ARG A 300 -3.74 11.20 -9.67
C ARG A 300 -4.58 10.27 -8.77
N GLY A 301 -5.76 10.74 -8.36
CA GLY A 301 -6.72 9.97 -7.58
C GLY A 301 -6.39 9.82 -6.10
N GLY A 302 -7.07 8.86 -5.46
CA GLY A 302 -6.99 8.62 -4.02
C GLY A 302 -6.96 7.14 -3.65
N ALA A 303 -7.35 6.80 -2.42
CA ALA A 303 -7.31 5.44 -1.88
C ALA A 303 -8.19 4.42 -2.63
N ASN A 304 -9.12 4.90 -3.46
CA ASN A 304 -10.00 4.08 -4.31
C ASN A 304 -9.53 4.06 -5.79
N GLY A 305 -8.31 4.49 -6.07
CA GLY A 305 -7.74 4.58 -7.42
C GLY A 305 -8.11 5.86 -8.17
N ALA A 306 -8.01 5.79 -9.51
CA ALA A 306 -8.28 6.91 -10.41
C ALA A 306 -9.78 7.27 -10.42
N PRO A 307 -10.17 8.52 -10.13
CA PRO A 307 -11.57 8.94 -10.08
C PRO A 307 -12.17 9.12 -11.48
N ILE A 308 -11.32 9.29 -12.50
CA ILE A 308 -11.68 9.64 -13.87
C ILE A 308 -10.99 8.67 -14.83
N VAL A 309 -11.77 8.10 -15.74
CA VAL A 309 -11.34 7.34 -16.90
C VAL A 309 -11.77 8.16 -18.12
N ALA A 310 -10.81 8.76 -18.82
CA ALA A 310 -11.07 9.65 -19.95
C ALA A 310 -11.82 8.91 -21.07
N GLY A 311 -12.96 9.43 -21.50
CA GLY A 311 -13.85 8.79 -22.48
C GLY A 311 -14.88 7.83 -21.88
N GLU A 312 -14.84 7.56 -20.58
CA GLU A 312 -15.76 6.64 -19.89
C GLU A 312 -16.38 7.29 -18.64
N GLY A 313 -17.22 8.31 -18.85
CA GLY A 313 -17.90 9.05 -17.79
C GLY A 313 -18.74 8.14 -16.88
N ALA A 314 -19.59 7.30 -17.45
CA ALA A 314 -20.45 6.40 -16.67
C ALA A 314 -19.67 5.36 -15.82
N ALA A 315 -18.50 4.90 -16.28
CA ALA A 315 -17.66 3.95 -15.56
C ALA A 315 -16.75 4.62 -14.51
N SER A 316 -16.43 5.90 -14.73
CA SER A 316 -15.57 6.69 -13.86
C SER A 316 -16.08 6.75 -12.42
N LEU A 317 -15.20 6.48 -11.46
CA LEU A 317 -15.54 6.40 -10.05
C LEU A 317 -16.14 7.72 -9.52
N LEU A 318 -15.69 8.88 -10.02
CA LEU A 318 -16.27 10.19 -9.70
C LEU A 318 -17.77 10.23 -10.00
N VAL A 319 -18.17 9.88 -11.23
CA VAL A 319 -19.58 9.93 -11.66
C VAL A 319 -20.41 8.90 -10.91
N ARG A 320 -19.90 7.67 -10.72
CA ARG A 320 -20.59 6.64 -9.91
C ARG A 320 -20.79 7.09 -8.47
N LYS A 321 -19.80 7.74 -7.85
CA LYS A 321 -19.90 8.33 -6.50
C LYS A 321 -20.92 9.45 -6.41
N LEU A 322 -21.01 10.31 -7.42
CA LEU A 322 -22.03 11.37 -7.48
C LEU A 322 -23.45 10.83 -7.71
N LYS A 323 -23.59 9.77 -8.53
CA LYS A 323 -24.88 9.10 -8.79
C LYS A 323 -25.34 8.19 -7.64
N GLY A 324 -24.42 7.74 -6.79
CA GLY A 324 -24.72 6.79 -5.71
C GLY A 324 -25.10 5.38 -6.18
N ARG A 325 -24.65 4.98 -7.38
CA ARG A 325 -25.00 3.69 -8.02
C ARG A 325 -23.72 2.93 -8.36
N ASP A 326 -23.75 1.62 -8.14
CA ASP A 326 -22.64 0.70 -8.48
C ASP A 326 -21.30 1.15 -7.85
N ILE A 327 -21.36 1.52 -6.56
CA ILE A 327 -20.24 2.00 -5.75
C ILE A 327 -19.99 1.15 -4.51
N ASP A 328 -18.71 0.99 -4.18
CA ASP A 328 -18.27 0.63 -2.83
C ASP A 328 -18.30 1.86 -1.92
N GLY A 329 -18.75 1.70 -0.67
CA GLY A 329 -18.83 2.78 0.32
C GLY A 329 -19.91 3.84 0.03
N GLN A 330 -19.76 5.04 0.60
CA GLN A 330 -20.80 6.08 0.57
C GLN A 330 -20.81 6.90 -0.73
N PRO A 331 -21.98 7.46 -1.14
CA PRO A 331 -22.09 8.45 -2.21
C PRO A 331 -21.47 9.79 -1.81
N MET A 332 -21.27 10.67 -2.80
CA MET A 332 -20.70 12.01 -2.62
C MET A 332 -21.62 13.10 -3.20
N PRO A 333 -21.65 14.32 -2.62
CA PRO A 333 -20.84 14.77 -1.49
C PRO A 333 -21.41 14.31 -0.14
N LEU A 334 -20.57 13.71 0.71
CA LEU A 334 -20.97 13.16 2.01
C LEU A 334 -21.46 14.28 2.95
N GLY A 335 -22.59 14.05 3.63
CA GLY A 335 -23.15 15.01 4.59
C GLY A 335 -23.68 16.32 3.98
N LYS A 336 -23.77 16.42 2.65
CA LYS A 336 -24.33 17.56 1.91
C LYS A 336 -25.50 17.12 1.04
N THR A 337 -26.28 18.08 0.55
CA THR A 337 -27.29 17.83 -0.48
C THR A 337 -26.61 17.24 -1.73
N PRO A 338 -27.15 16.17 -2.32
CA PRO A 338 -26.67 15.66 -3.61
C PRO A 338 -26.66 16.72 -4.71
N LEU A 339 -25.75 16.58 -5.67
CA LEU A 339 -25.77 17.40 -6.89
C LEU A 339 -27.04 17.13 -7.71
N SER A 340 -27.50 18.14 -8.44
CA SER A 340 -28.62 17.96 -9.37
C SER A 340 -28.21 17.06 -10.55
N ALA A 341 -29.20 16.42 -11.19
CA ALA A 341 -28.95 15.50 -12.29
C ALA A 341 -28.24 16.19 -13.48
N GLU A 342 -28.54 17.47 -13.70
CA GLU A 342 -27.94 18.29 -14.75
C GLU A 342 -26.45 18.53 -14.48
N VAL A 343 -26.08 18.88 -13.24
CA VAL A 343 -24.67 19.08 -12.85
C VAL A 343 -23.88 17.78 -12.96
N ILE A 344 -24.47 16.66 -12.55
CA ILE A 344 -23.84 15.34 -12.70
C ILE A 344 -23.66 14.99 -14.19
N ALA A 345 -24.65 15.26 -15.03
CA ALA A 345 -24.58 15.04 -16.47
C ALA A 345 -23.52 15.92 -17.15
N THR A 346 -23.34 17.17 -16.71
CA THR A 346 -22.25 18.04 -17.20
C THR A 346 -20.87 17.48 -16.83
N ILE A 347 -20.68 16.99 -15.60
CA ILE A 347 -19.43 16.35 -15.17
C ILE A 347 -19.16 15.05 -15.93
N GLU A 348 -20.19 14.21 -16.10
CA GLU A 348 -20.11 12.96 -16.87
C GLU A 348 -19.73 13.22 -18.33
N LYS A 349 -20.42 14.15 -18.99
CA LYS A 349 -20.14 14.56 -20.38
C LYS A 349 -18.72 15.14 -20.54
N TRP A 350 -18.22 15.90 -19.57
CA TRP A 350 -16.84 16.39 -19.58
C TRP A 350 -15.83 15.23 -19.52
N VAL A 351 -16.10 14.19 -18.74
CA VAL A 351 -15.27 12.97 -18.70
C VAL A 351 -15.37 12.18 -20.00
N ASP A 352 -16.57 12.02 -20.58
CA ASP A 352 -16.78 11.39 -21.89
C ASP A 352 -16.03 12.14 -23.02
N GLN A 353 -15.89 13.46 -22.90
CA GLN A 353 -15.08 14.30 -23.80
C GLN A 353 -13.57 14.21 -23.55
N GLY A 354 -13.13 13.31 -22.68
CA GLY A 354 -11.72 13.03 -22.38
C GLY A 354 -11.15 13.81 -21.19
N GLY A 355 -11.99 14.46 -20.37
CA GLY A 355 -11.54 15.22 -19.20
C GLY A 355 -10.68 16.45 -19.55
N LYS A 356 -10.95 17.07 -20.71
CA LYS A 356 -10.16 18.19 -21.28
C LYS A 356 -9.99 19.33 -20.29
N LEU A 357 -8.78 19.88 -20.22
CA LEU A 357 -8.53 21.19 -19.61
C LEU A 357 -8.62 22.27 -20.69
N ASP A 358 -9.41 23.31 -20.47
CA ASP A 358 -9.65 24.41 -21.43
C ASP A 358 -9.00 25.75 -21.05
N LEU A 359 -8.42 25.83 -19.85
CA LEU A 359 -7.85 27.06 -19.32
C LEU A 359 -6.70 26.80 -18.34
N LEU A 360 -5.61 27.57 -18.47
CA LEU A 360 -4.40 27.49 -17.65
C LEU A 360 -3.70 26.12 -17.77
N THR A 361 -3.22 25.54 -16.67
CA THR A 361 -2.45 24.29 -16.64
C THR A 361 -3.02 23.32 -15.61
N ALA A 362 -2.76 22.01 -15.78
CA ALA A 362 -3.28 20.99 -14.86
C ALA A 362 -2.78 21.15 -13.41
N GLN A 363 -1.69 21.90 -13.19
CA GLN A 363 -1.15 22.23 -11.87
C GLN A 363 -1.77 23.46 -11.23
N THR A 364 -2.47 24.28 -12.01
CA THR A 364 -3.06 25.52 -11.50
C THR A 364 -4.15 25.18 -10.47
N PRO A 365 -4.19 25.85 -9.31
CA PRO A 365 -5.20 25.56 -8.30
C PRO A 365 -6.62 25.68 -8.86
N LEU A 366 -7.51 24.73 -8.56
CA LEU A 366 -8.88 24.70 -9.11
C LEU A 366 -9.66 25.96 -8.76
N ALA A 367 -9.39 26.58 -7.60
CA ALA A 367 -9.97 27.88 -7.23
C ALA A 367 -9.58 29.00 -8.23
N THR A 368 -8.31 29.02 -8.67
CA THR A 368 -7.80 29.96 -9.68
C THR A 368 -8.36 29.64 -11.07
N VAL A 369 -8.42 28.37 -11.45
CA VAL A 369 -9.03 27.93 -12.72
C VAL A 369 -10.52 28.32 -12.77
N ALA A 370 -11.27 28.04 -11.71
CA ALA A 370 -12.68 28.39 -11.56
C ALA A 370 -12.92 29.91 -11.56
N ALA A 371 -12.04 30.69 -10.93
CA ALA A 371 -12.11 32.15 -10.96
C ALA A 371 -11.84 32.70 -12.38
N ALA A 372 -10.84 32.16 -13.08
CA ALA A 372 -10.52 32.53 -14.46
C ALA A 372 -11.62 32.13 -15.45
N GLY A 373 -12.27 30.98 -15.25
CA GLY A 373 -13.44 30.54 -16.03
C GLY A 373 -14.61 31.50 -15.88
N ARG A 374 -15.02 31.81 -14.64
CA ARG A 374 -16.05 32.84 -14.36
C ARG A 374 -15.68 34.20 -14.95
N ALA A 375 -14.41 34.60 -14.89
CA ALA A 375 -13.97 35.89 -15.42
C ALA A 375 -14.10 36.00 -16.95
N ARG A 376 -14.10 34.87 -17.67
CA ARG A 376 -14.28 34.83 -19.14
C ARG A 376 -15.73 34.72 -19.59
N SER A 377 -16.63 34.21 -18.74
CA SER A 377 -18.05 34.03 -19.06
C SER A 377 -18.90 35.26 -18.78
N LEU A 378 -18.45 36.14 -17.87
CA LEU A 378 -19.19 37.31 -17.39
C LEU A 378 -18.97 38.53 -18.31
N SER A 379 -20.01 39.35 -18.48
CA SER A 379 -19.85 40.62 -19.18
C SER A 379 -19.05 41.63 -18.34
N HIS A 380 -18.59 42.72 -18.95
CA HIS A 380 -17.89 43.78 -18.20
C HIS A 380 -18.73 44.36 -17.05
N ALA A 381 -20.06 44.39 -17.19
CA ALA A 381 -20.96 44.85 -16.12
C ALA A 381 -21.04 43.82 -14.98
N ASP A 382 -21.18 42.53 -15.29
CA ASP A 382 -21.29 41.48 -14.27
C ASP A 382 -19.97 41.28 -13.50
N LEU A 383 -18.83 41.49 -14.18
CA LEU A 383 -17.50 41.50 -13.57
C LEU A 383 -17.32 42.61 -12.52
N LEU A 384 -17.99 43.76 -12.71
CA LEU A 384 -17.97 44.83 -11.72
C LEU A 384 -18.78 44.44 -10.48
N VAL A 385 -19.98 43.90 -10.66
CA VAL A 385 -20.82 43.41 -9.54
C VAL A 385 -20.09 42.34 -8.73
N ALA A 386 -19.56 41.31 -9.40
CA ALA A 386 -18.84 40.21 -8.76
C ALA A 386 -17.56 40.63 -8.00
N ARG A 387 -17.02 41.83 -8.28
CA ARG A 387 -15.86 42.39 -7.57
C ARG A 387 -16.24 43.12 -6.26
N PHE A 388 -17.50 43.50 -6.09
CA PHE A 388 -17.99 44.18 -4.89
C PHE A 388 -18.80 43.28 -3.94
N GLU A 389 -19.08 42.03 -4.34
CA GLU A 389 -19.79 41.01 -3.52
C GLU A 389 -18.86 39.94 -2.91
N ALA A 390 -17.54 40.02 -3.14
CA ALA A 390 -16.52 39.08 -2.68
C ALA A 390 -15.62 39.68 -1.58
#